data_AF-A0A6C2UFA8-F1
#
_entry.id   AF-A0A6C2UFA8-F1
#
_cell.length_a   1.000
_cell.length_b   1.000
_cell.length_c   1.000
_cell.angle_alpha   90.00
_cell.angle_beta   90.00
_cell.angle_gamma   90.00
#
_symmetry.space_group_name_H-M   'P 1'
#
loop_
_entity.id
_entity.type
_entity.pdbx_description
1 polymer ?
#
loop_
_entity_poly.entity_id
_entity_poly.type
_entity_poly.pdbx_seq_one_letter_code
_entity_poly.pdbx_strand_id
1 'polypeptide(L)'
;MGLTGDWCQAAELLARSLNRADRRFPELSPQRLNYDIIAVRDNPLYDKRPALERTLEQVARDVYFVEGVSFDSAVKQAKAFLTRRWTQEKAWALLSDGRNGFSEMRAFLKVKHPKLKIGSYDAMRDLDLTALLSVEDFAAEEQALLHAGLECRNFRQPQAVTDQLDDHNRLRFTDRINWFELVINPGQAHTGGHVKYGCELKGSTVHFKPELSNVVQQRRIAKAIARQYRTEGGDYCFSMPIGRLQEILDREQVALRFSNVRYLERIKPVTTSARLRKEEIPKFGITWRKMETADEFRDALRAHGWKVAGKKSDLVRRTAELASERLEEAAPELDAWFVEHRYVRVPKGQTFPTPFPVLADEPLKELVLMVYLMRRLRGNTVVDPGHENTSVRPVDMAEAILNGKTALTGSFLKA
;
A
#
# COMPACT_ATOMS: atom_id res chain seq x y z
N MET A 1 -10.58 -1.60 -4.84
CA MET A 1 -9.66 -0.51 -4.41
C MET A 1 -8.37 -0.66 -5.17
N GLY A 2 -7.99 0.36 -5.91
CA GLY A 2 -6.89 0.34 -6.87
C GLY A 2 -5.53 0.24 -6.21
N LEU A 3 -4.63 -0.53 -6.83
CA LEU A 3 -3.20 -0.53 -6.55
C LEU A 3 -2.47 -0.17 -7.84
N THR A 4 -2.73 1.03 -8.35
CA THR A 4 -1.96 1.65 -9.44
C THR A 4 -0.78 2.39 -8.79
N GLY A 5 0.29 1.65 -8.55
CA GLY A 5 1.59 2.19 -8.18
C GLY A 5 2.65 1.32 -8.85
N ASP A 6 3.67 1.93 -9.44
CA ASP A 6 4.85 1.21 -9.93
C ASP A 6 5.68 0.73 -8.73
N TRP A 7 5.16 -0.28 -8.03
CA TRP A 7 5.81 -0.87 -6.85
C TRP A 7 7.12 -1.57 -7.22
N CYS A 8 7.37 -1.79 -8.51
CA CYS A 8 8.57 -2.46 -8.98
C CYS A 8 9.76 -1.55 -9.30
N GLN A 9 9.56 -0.23 -9.26
CA GLN A 9 10.61 0.77 -9.55
C GLN A 9 11.12 0.69 -10.99
N ALA A 10 10.26 0.21 -11.92
CA ALA A 10 10.65 0.01 -13.31
C ALA A 10 10.90 1.35 -14.02
N ALA A 11 10.04 2.35 -13.76
CA ALA A 11 10.24 3.71 -14.24
C ALA A 11 11.57 4.31 -13.79
N GLU A 12 11.91 4.18 -12.50
CA GLU A 12 13.19 4.67 -11.98
C GLU A 12 14.38 3.93 -12.57
N LEU A 13 14.28 2.61 -12.78
CA LEU A 13 15.36 1.85 -13.37
C LEU A 13 15.59 2.26 -14.83
N LEU A 14 14.52 2.43 -15.61
CA LEU A 14 14.58 2.95 -16.98
C LEU A 14 15.27 4.31 -17.00
N ALA A 15 14.79 5.26 -16.19
CA ALA A 15 15.37 6.59 -16.10
C ALA A 15 16.86 6.55 -15.69
N ARG A 16 17.22 5.73 -14.69
CA ARG A 16 18.60 5.54 -14.25
C ARG A 16 19.48 4.93 -15.36
N SER A 17 18.96 3.98 -16.13
CA SER A 17 19.69 3.37 -17.25
C SER A 17 19.95 4.38 -18.37
N LEU A 18 18.91 5.11 -18.78
CA LEU A 18 19.01 6.17 -19.79
C LEU A 18 19.92 7.32 -19.33
N ASN A 19 20.12 7.48 -18.03
CA ASN A 19 20.98 8.51 -17.45
C ASN A 19 22.43 8.09 -17.23
N ARG A 20 22.82 6.85 -17.55
CA ARG A 20 24.23 6.44 -17.39
C ARG A 20 25.16 7.32 -18.24
N ALA A 21 26.34 7.61 -17.71
CA ALA A 21 27.28 8.57 -18.31
C ALA A 21 27.78 8.11 -19.70
N ASP A 22 27.97 6.81 -19.87
CA ASP A 22 28.34 6.15 -21.13
C ASP A 22 27.22 6.18 -22.19
N ARG A 23 26.01 6.61 -21.83
CA ARG A 23 24.86 6.74 -22.73
C ARG A 23 24.57 8.19 -23.15
N ARG A 24 25.37 9.13 -22.65
CA ARG A 24 25.26 10.56 -22.93
C ARG A 24 26.39 11.01 -23.87
N PHE A 25 26.22 12.20 -24.42
CA PHE A 25 27.28 12.93 -25.10
C PHE A 25 27.88 13.94 -24.10
N PRO A 26 29.08 13.68 -23.52
CA PRO A 26 29.63 14.54 -22.47
C PRO A 26 29.81 15.99 -22.93
N GLU A 27 30.20 16.18 -24.19
CA GLU A 27 30.39 17.48 -24.84
C GLU A 27 29.13 18.35 -24.91
N LEU A 28 27.94 17.74 -24.81
CA LEU A 28 26.65 18.43 -24.86
C LEU A 28 26.12 18.85 -23.47
N SER A 29 26.79 18.44 -22.40
CA SER A 29 26.36 18.72 -21.01
C SER A 29 26.39 20.20 -20.62
N PRO A 30 27.44 20.97 -20.95
CA PRO A 30 27.51 22.39 -20.61
C PRO A 30 26.33 23.20 -21.19
N GLN A 31 25.80 22.75 -22.33
CA GLN A 31 24.70 23.36 -23.07
C GLN A 31 23.32 22.82 -22.66
N ARG A 32 23.26 21.96 -21.63
CA ARG A 32 22.03 21.32 -21.14
C ARG A 32 21.27 20.54 -22.21
N LEU A 33 21.98 19.96 -23.18
CA LEU A 33 21.38 19.16 -24.25
C LEU A 33 21.31 17.66 -23.93
N ASN A 34 21.58 17.27 -22.69
CA ASN A 34 21.57 15.88 -22.23
C ASN A 34 21.08 15.75 -20.77
N TYR A 35 20.15 16.61 -20.36
CA TYR A 35 19.65 16.69 -18.98
C TYR A 35 19.07 15.37 -18.47
N ASP A 36 19.08 15.22 -17.14
CA ASP A 36 18.61 14.02 -16.45
C ASP A 36 17.13 13.73 -16.77
N ILE A 37 16.86 12.49 -17.16
CA ILE A 37 15.50 11.97 -17.30
C ILE A 37 15.02 11.58 -15.91
N ILE A 38 13.89 12.13 -15.47
CA ILE A 38 13.32 11.85 -14.15
C ILE A 38 12.06 11.02 -14.35
N ALA A 39 11.93 9.92 -13.60
CA ALA A 39 10.73 9.08 -13.64
C ALA A 39 9.50 9.86 -13.16
N VAL A 40 8.37 9.70 -13.86
CA VAL A 40 7.10 10.37 -13.53
C VAL A 40 6.44 9.67 -12.34
N ARG A 41 6.70 10.18 -11.13
CA ARG A 41 6.22 9.58 -9.88
C ARG A 41 4.79 9.96 -9.53
N ASP A 42 4.41 11.22 -9.72
CA ASP A 42 3.11 11.71 -9.25
C ASP A 42 1.98 11.20 -10.12
N ASN A 43 0.90 10.75 -9.49
CA ASN A 43 -0.33 10.43 -10.19
C ASN A 43 -1.28 11.64 -10.16
N PRO A 44 -1.54 12.31 -11.29
CA PRO A 44 -2.73 13.15 -11.37
C PRO A 44 -3.93 12.30 -10.95
N LEU A 45 -4.83 12.81 -10.11
CA LEU A 45 -5.97 12.06 -9.54
C LEU A 45 -6.83 11.31 -10.58
N TYR A 46 -6.70 11.63 -11.86
CA TYR A 46 -7.46 11.08 -12.98
C TYR A 46 -6.66 10.20 -13.95
N ASP A 47 -5.33 10.11 -13.82
CA ASP A 47 -4.52 9.23 -14.65
C ASP A 47 -4.42 7.84 -14.00
N LYS A 48 -4.72 6.79 -14.76
CA LYS A 48 -4.67 5.40 -14.29
C LYS A 48 -3.44 4.65 -14.78
N ARG A 49 -2.61 5.28 -15.62
CA ARG A 49 -1.44 4.65 -16.23
C ARG A 49 -0.35 4.42 -15.18
N PRO A 50 0.40 3.30 -15.25
CA PRO A 50 1.57 3.07 -14.40
C PRO A 50 2.67 4.13 -14.62
N ALA A 51 3.54 4.32 -13.62
CA ALA A 51 4.65 5.26 -13.74
C ALA A 51 5.60 4.93 -14.91
N LEU A 52 5.84 3.64 -15.17
CA LEU A 52 6.66 3.18 -16.29
C LEU A 52 6.09 3.64 -17.64
N GLU A 53 4.79 3.45 -17.87
CA GLU A 53 4.12 3.84 -19.12
C GLU A 53 4.26 5.34 -19.38
N ARG A 54 4.01 6.16 -18.36
CA ARG A 54 4.14 7.62 -18.45
C ARG A 54 5.58 8.07 -18.68
N THR A 55 6.53 7.39 -18.06
CA THR A 55 7.96 7.65 -18.26
C THR A 55 8.39 7.29 -19.69
N LEU A 56 7.88 6.18 -20.25
CA LEU A 56 8.13 5.81 -21.64
C LEU A 56 7.58 6.83 -22.62
N GLU A 57 6.35 7.31 -22.42
CA GLU A 57 5.78 8.38 -23.25
C GLU A 57 6.58 9.68 -23.16
N GLN A 58 7.00 10.06 -21.94
CA GLN A 58 7.85 11.24 -21.75
C GLN A 58 9.17 11.07 -22.51
N VAL A 59 9.82 9.92 -22.40
CA VAL A 59 11.08 9.64 -23.12
C VAL A 59 10.86 9.68 -24.62
N ALA A 60 9.77 9.09 -25.13
CA ALA A 60 9.47 9.08 -26.56
C ALA A 60 9.24 10.48 -27.13
N ARG A 61 8.70 11.41 -26.32
CA ARG A 61 8.46 12.79 -26.73
C ARG A 61 9.68 13.69 -26.53
N ASP A 62 10.39 13.52 -25.42
CA ASP A 62 11.33 14.50 -24.90
C ASP A 62 12.80 14.04 -25.02
N VAL A 63 13.09 12.93 -25.69
CA VAL A 63 14.47 12.40 -25.89
C VAL A 63 14.72 11.99 -27.34
N TYR A 64 15.84 12.42 -27.91
CA TYR A 64 16.34 11.97 -29.21
C TYR A 64 17.47 10.96 -29.06
N PHE A 65 17.31 9.82 -29.73
CA PHE A 65 18.33 8.77 -29.80
C PHE A 65 19.11 8.88 -31.12
N VAL A 66 20.40 9.20 -31.03
CA VAL A 66 21.27 9.48 -32.19
C VAL A 66 22.64 8.83 -32.03
N GLU A 67 23.20 8.26 -33.09
CA GLU A 67 24.51 7.57 -33.05
C GLU A 67 25.68 8.51 -32.72
N GLY A 68 25.61 9.76 -33.18
CA GLY A 68 26.61 10.78 -32.92
C GLY A 68 26.06 12.17 -33.13
N VAL A 69 26.35 13.07 -32.19
CA VAL A 69 25.94 14.48 -32.26
C VAL A 69 26.95 15.34 -31.51
N SER A 70 27.52 16.32 -32.22
CA SER A 70 28.28 17.41 -31.61
C SER A 70 27.41 18.66 -31.48
N PHE A 71 27.83 19.61 -30.65
CA PHE A 71 27.13 20.87 -30.47
C PHE A 71 26.96 21.63 -31.80
N ASP A 72 28.03 21.74 -32.58
CA ASP A 72 28.01 22.40 -33.90
C ASP A 72 27.05 21.70 -34.87
N SER A 73 27.01 20.37 -34.85
CA SER A 73 26.10 19.60 -35.71
C SER A 73 24.64 19.85 -35.33
N ALA A 74 24.33 19.97 -34.03
CA ALA A 74 23.00 20.28 -33.54
C ALA A 74 22.58 21.71 -33.93
N VAL A 75 23.47 22.69 -33.78
CA VAL A 75 23.23 24.08 -34.20
C VAL A 75 22.99 24.15 -35.70
N LYS A 76 23.80 23.45 -36.50
CA LYS A 76 23.64 23.39 -37.95
C LYS A 76 22.29 22.80 -38.37
N GLN A 77 21.84 21.73 -37.70
CA GLN A 77 20.52 21.16 -37.94
C GLN A 77 19.39 22.11 -37.53
N ALA A 78 19.51 22.76 -36.37
CA ALA A 78 18.54 23.74 -35.90
C ALA A 78 18.41 24.92 -36.89
N LYS A 79 19.54 25.47 -37.36
CA LYS A 79 19.56 26.50 -38.41
C LYS A 79 18.87 26.02 -39.67
N ALA A 80 19.25 24.86 -40.20
CA ALA A 80 18.63 24.30 -41.40
C ALA A 80 17.12 24.10 -41.27
N PHE A 81 16.65 23.64 -40.10
CA PHE A 81 15.22 23.49 -39.82
C PHE A 81 14.50 24.84 -39.75
N LEU A 82 15.07 25.82 -39.04
CA LEU A 82 14.52 27.18 -38.93
C LEU A 82 14.46 27.87 -40.29
N THR A 83 15.49 27.73 -41.14
CA THR A 83 15.50 28.30 -42.49
C THR A 83 14.41 27.69 -43.36
N ARG A 84 14.17 26.38 -43.28
CA ARG A 84 13.12 25.70 -44.03
C ARG A 84 11.71 26.00 -43.53
N ARG A 85 11.57 26.26 -42.23
CA ARG A 85 10.28 26.52 -41.56
C ARG A 85 10.35 27.84 -40.79
N TRP A 86 10.65 28.92 -41.49
CA TRP A 86 10.71 30.26 -40.93
C TRP A 86 9.30 30.85 -40.85
N THR A 87 8.87 31.21 -39.65
CA THR A 87 7.52 31.72 -39.39
C THR A 87 7.56 32.92 -38.46
N GLN A 88 6.50 33.73 -38.48
CA GLN A 88 6.36 34.90 -37.62
C GLN A 88 6.52 34.54 -36.13
N GLU A 89 5.94 33.40 -35.73
CA GLU A 89 6.04 32.88 -34.36
C GLU A 89 7.48 32.56 -33.95
N LYS A 90 8.25 31.91 -34.83
CA LYS A 90 9.66 31.58 -34.57
C LYS A 90 10.56 32.81 -34.57
N ALA A 91 10.34 33.73 -35.50
CA ALA A 91 11.05 35.00 -35.55
C ALA A 91 10.80 35.82 -34.28
N TRP A 92 9.54 35.86 -33.82
CA TRP A 92 9.16 36.48 -32.56
C TRP A 92 9.83 35.80 -31.36
N ALA A 93 9.74 34.47 -31.27
CA ALA A 93 10.31 33.71 -30.16
C ALA A 93 11.82 33.93 -30.02
N LEU A 94 12.58 33.89 -31.13
CA LEU A 94 14.02 34.17 -31.12
C LEU A 94 14.33 35.63 -30.74
N LEU A 95 13.53 36.58 -31.20
CA LEU A 95 13.67 37.99 -30.83
C LEU A 95 13.37 38.21 -29.34
N SER A 96 12.38 37.52 -28.77
CA SER A 96 12.01 37.68 -27.36
C SER A 96 12.90 36.91 -26.38
N ASP A 97 13.35 35.71 -26.73
CA ASP A 97 14.18 34.87 -25.84
C ASP A 97 15.60 35.41 -25.67
N GLY A 98 16.16 36.03 -26.71
CA GLY A 98 17.54 36.53 -26.70
C GLY A 98 17.70 37.95 -26.15
N ARG A 99 16.60 38.67 -25.85
CA ARG A 99 16.65 40.09 -25.47
C ARG A 99 15.73 40.39 -24.29
N ASN A 100 16.25 41.13 -23.31
CA ASN A 100 15.53 41.47 -22.08
C ASN A 100 14.65 42.71 -22.29
N GLY A 101 13.55 42.51 -23.01
CA GLY A 101 12.45 43.46 -23.12
C GLY A 101 12.52 44.42 -24.31
N PHE A 102 11.53 45.31 -24.36
CA PHE A 102 11.18 46.10 -25.55
C PHE A 102 12.34 46.92 -26.12
N SER A 103 13.14 47.55 -25.25
CA SER A 103 14.23 48.45 -25.66
C SER A 103 15.31 47.70 -26.44
N GLU A 104 15.68 46.50 -25.98
CA GLU A 104 16.70 45.67 -26.64
C GLU A 104 16.18 45.06 -27.94
N MET A 105 14.94 44.55 -27.94
CA MET A 105 14.28 44.05 -29.16
C MET A 105 14.18 45.15 -30.23
N ARG A 106 13.79 46.36 -29.82
CA ARG A 106 13.70 47.54 -30.70
C ARG A 106 15.07 47.97 -31.21
N ALA A 107 16.09 47.98 -30.35
CA ALA A 107 17.45 48.31 -30.75
C ALA A 107 17.95 47.33 -31.83
N PHE A 108 17.76 46.03 -31.60
CA PHE A 108 18.13 44.98 -32.55
C PHE A 108 17.47 45.17 -33.92
N LEU A 109 16.16 45.37 -33.97
CA LEU A 109 15.44 45.64 -35.21
C LEU A 109 15.93 46.92 -35.91
N LYS A 110 16.23 47.96 -35.14
CA LYS A 110 16.70 49.25 -35.68
C LYS A 110 18.12 49.22 -36.20
N VAL A 111 18.98 48.32 -35.73
CA VAL A 111 20.34 48.14 -36.30
C VAL A 111 20.22 47.73 -37.77
N LYS A 112 19.31 46.80 -38.07
CA LYS A 112 19.12 46.30 -39.44
C LYS A 112 18.16 47.16 -40.26
N HIS A 113 17.15 47.74 -39.62
CA HIS A 113 16.11 48.55 -40.26
C HIS A 113 15.90 49.89 -39.52
N PRO A 114 16.79 50.88 -39.70
CA PRO A 114 16.80 52.12 -38.91
C PRO A 114 15.53 52.98 -39.05
N LYS A 115 14.83 52.84 -40.18
CA LYS A 115 13.63 53.63 -40.52
C LYS A 115 12.33 53.08 -39.89
N LEU A 116 12.37 51.91 -39.23
CA LEU A 116 11.19 51.34 -38.59
C LEU A 116 10.71 52.20 -37.42
N LYS A 117 9.42 52.54 -37.43
CA LYS A 117 8.74 53.24 -36.35
C LYS A 117 8.09 52.22 -35.40
N ILE A 118 8.83 51.81 -34.38
CA ILE A 118 8.37 50.86 -33.35
C ILE A 118 8.17 51.63 -32.04
N GLY A 119 6.92 51.73 -31.59
CA GLY A 119 6.52 52.50 -30.39
C GLY A 119 6.01 51.65 -29.22
N SER A 120 5.60 50.40 -29.46
CA SER A 120 5.07 49.48 -28.45
C SER A 120 5.32 48.02 -28.85
N TYR A 121 5.09 47.07 -27.94
CA TYR A 121 5.14 45.63 -28.25
C TYR A 121 4.11 45.24 -29.31
N ASP A 122 2.90 45.81 -29.27
CA ASP A 122 1.85 45.53 -30.27
C ASP A 122 2.30 45.99 -31.66
N ALA A 123 2.83 47.22 -31.76
CA ALA A 123 3.38 47.73 -33.01
C ALA A 123 4.58 46.91 -33.52
N MET A 124 5.28 46.17 -32.64
CA MET A 124 6.36 45.25 -33.03
C MET A 124 5.81 43.90 -33.49
N ARG A 125 4.73 43.40 -32.88
CA ARG A 125 4.06 42.15 -33.27
C ARG A 125 3.35 42.25 -34.62
N ASP A 126 2.86 43.44 -34.95
CA ASP A 126 2.19 43.75 -36.21
C ASP A 126 3.17 43.86 -37.40
N LEU A 127 4.48 43.91 -37.15
CA LEU A 127 5.49 43.87 -38.22
C LEU A 127 5.61 42.45 -38.78
N ASP A 128 5.81 42.32 -40.09
CA ASP A 128 6.25 41.05 -40.68
C ASP A 128 7.73 40.78 -40.34
N LEU A 129 7.95 40.10 -39.22
CA LEU A 129 9.29 39.74 -38.75
C LEU A 129 9.95 38.72 -39.68
N THR A 130 9.17 37.95 -40.44
CA THR A 130 9.75 36.97 -41.38
C THR A 130 10.43 37.63 -42.56
N ALA A 131 9.93 38.79 -42.99
CA ALA A 131 10.55 39.61 -44.03
C ALA A 131 11.72 40.46 -43.50
N LEU A 132 11.66 40.86 -42.22
CA LEU A 132 12.66 41.74 -41.62
C LEU A 132 13.89 41.01 -41.07
N LEU A 133 13.71 39.76 -40.63
CA LEU A 133 14.73 38.97 -39.96
C LEU A 133 14.96 37.63 -40.68
N SER A 134 16.19 37.15 -40.60
CA SER A 134 16.58 35.81 -41.05
C SER A 134 17.25 35.04 -39.91
N VAL A 135 17.38 33.72 -40.09
CA VAL A 135 18.06 32.85 -39.10
C VAL A 135 19.50 33.29 -38.83
N GLU A 136 20.20 33.81 -39.85
CA GLU A 136 21.59 34.27 -39.72
C GLU A 136 21.74 35.51 -38.82
N ASP A 137 20.67 36.28 -38.62
CA ASP A 137 20.69 37.42 -37.69
C ASP A 137 20.90 36.98 -36.23
N PHE A 138 20.61 35.70 -35.95
CA PHE A 138 20.73 35.08 -34.64
C PHE A 138 21.94 34.14 -34.56
N ALA A 139 22.88 34.20 -35.51
CA ALA A 139 23.98 33.25 -35.60
C ALA A 139 24.88 33.20 -34.35
N ALA A 140 24.98 34.31 -33.60
CA ALA A 140 25.72 34.39 -32.35
C ALA A 140 24.96 33.82 -31.13
N GLU A 141 23.66 33.56 -31.27
CA GLU A 141 22.76 33.13 -30.20
C GLU A 141 22.41 31.65 -30.36
N GLU A 142 23.43 30.80 -30.40
CA GLU A 142 23.32 29.37 -30.73
C GLU A 142 22.34 28.60 -29.82
N GLN A 143 22.26 28.97 -28.54
CA GLN A 143 21.29 28.39 -27.60
C GLN A 143 19.84 28.73 -27.96
N ALA A 144 19.56 29.96 -28.38
CA ALA A 144 18.23 30.38 -28.79
C ALA A 144 17.84 29.67 -30.09
N LEU A 145 18.79 29.54 -31.02
CA LEU A 145 18.61 28.77 -32.26
C LEU A 145 18.26 27.30 -31.98
N LEU A 146 18.96 26.66 -31.05
CA LEU A 146 18.65 25.29 -30.63
C LEU A 146 17.26 25.20 -29.98
N HIS A 147 16.87 26.17 -29.16
CA HIS A 147 15.55 26.17 -28.51
C HIS A 147 14.40 26.30 -29.51
N ALA A 148 14.53 27.20 -30.49
CA ALA A 148 13.51 27.42 -31.50
C ALA A 148 13.52 26.38 -32.63
N GLY A 149 14.69 25.77 -32.88
CA GLY A 149 14.93 24.88 -34.02
C GLY A 149 14.75 23.40 -33.74
N LEU A 150 14.86 22.96 -32.49
CA LEU A 150 14.74 21.56 -32.09
C LEU A 150 13.54 21.35 -31.17
N GLU A 151 12.67 20.41 -31.52
CA GLU A 151 11.50 20.05 -30.69
C GLU A 151 11.95 19.38 -29.38
N CYS A 152 13.02 18.58 -29.43
CA CYS A 152 13.64 17.94 -28.29
C CYS A 152 15.11 18.37 -28.17
N ARG A 153 15.55 18.61 -26.93
CA ARG A 153 16.90 19.02 -26.56
C ARG A 153 17.58 18.05 -25.60
N ASN A 154 17.20 16.77 -25.66
CA ASN A 154 17.79 15.75 -24.81
C ASN A 154 18.31 14.60 -25.66
N PHE A 155 19.61 14.56 -25.89
CA PHE A 155 20.23 13.55 -26.75
C PHE A 155 20.76 12.38 -25.93
N ARG A 156 20.56 11.18 -26.48
CA ARG A 156 21.08 9.90 -25.96
C ARG A 156 21.61 9.04 -27.10
N GLN A 157 22.53 8.15 -26.78
CA GLN A 157 22.94 7.11 -27.72
C GLN A 157 21.84 6.05 -27.87
N PRO A 158 21.61 5.45 -29.05
CA PRO A 158 20.61 4.38 -29.24
C PRO A 158 20.85 3.16 -28.35
N GLN A 159 22.11 2.93 -27.98
CA GLN A 159 22.55 1.92 -27.02
C GLN A 159 21.84 2.05 -25.66
N ALA A 160 21.43 3.26 -25.27
CA ALA A 160 20.71 3.52 -24.03
C ALA A 160 19.37 2.75 -23.93
N VAL A 161 18.70 2.55 -25.07
CA VAL A 161 17.43 1.83 -25.15
C VAL A 161 17.65 0.37 -25.51
N THR A 162 18.49 0.09 -26.51
CA THR A 162 18.69 -1.28 -27.03
C THR A 162 19.24 -2.23 -25.97
N ASP A 163 20.09 -1.76 -25.05
CA ASP A 163 20.57 -2.53 -23.91
C ASP A 163 19.46 -2.96 -22.93
N GLN A 164 18.34 -2.24 -22.93
CA GLN A 164 17.18 -2.54 -22.08
C GLN A 164 16.15 -3.40 -22.80
N LEU A 165 16.42 -3.84 -24.03
CA LEU A 165 15.54 -4.70 -24.80
C LEU A 165 16.05 -6.14 -24.79
N ASP A 166 15.13 -7.07 -24.95
CA ASP A 166 15.44 -8.45 -25.33
C ASP A 166 15.43 -8.63 -26.86
N ASP A 167 15.75 -9.84 -27.32
CA ASP A 167 15.80 -10.19 -28.74
C ASP A 167 14.43 -10.07 -29.46
N HIS A 168 13.35 -9.83 -28.72
CA HIS A 168 11.99 -9.64 -29.22
C HIS A 168 11.52 -8.19 -29.08
N ASN A 169 12.42 -7.24 -28.80
CA ASN A 169 12.13 -5.82 -28.58
C ASN A 169 11.22 -5.55 -27.38
N ARG A 170 11.27 -6.39 -26.33
CA ARG A 170 10.54 -6.18 -25.08
C ARG A 170 11.47 -5.60 -24.02
N LEU A 171 10.96 -4.71 -23.18
CA LEU A 171 11.73 -4.16 -22.06
C LEU A 171 12.14 -5.27 -21.08
N ARG A 172 13.44 -5.40 -20.85
CA ARG A 172 14.07 -6.36 -19.97
C ARG A 172 15.01 -5.65 -19.01
N PHE A 173 14.61 -5.61 -17.75
CA PHE A 173 15.35 -4.98 -16.66
C PHE A 173 16.19 -5.97 -15.83
N THR A 174 15.91 -7.26 -15.96
CA THR A 174 16.66 -8.36 -15.35
C THR A 174 16.58 -9.57 -16.26
N ASP A 175 17.64 -10.36 -16.33
CA ASP A 175 17.65 -11.59 -17.15
C ASP A 175 16.71 -12.65 -16.61
N ARG A 176 16.47 -12.64 -15.30
CA ARG A 176 15.60 -13.62 -14.65
C ARG A 176 14.93 -13.07 -13.40
N ILE A 177 13.69 -13.48 -13.20
CA ILE A 177 12.95 -13.28 -11.95
C ILE A 177 13.00 -14.59 -11.16
N ASN A 178 13.75 -14.58 -10.07
CA ASN A 178 13.94 -15.77 -9.23
C ASN A 178 13.00 -15.84 -8.03
N TRP A 179 12.19 -14.81 -7.81
CA TRP A 179 11.30 -14.71 -6.65
C TRP A 179 9.93 -14.22 -7.07
N PHE A 180 8.91 -14.91 -6.61
CA PHE A 180 7.52 -14.55 -6.87
C PHE A 180 6.64 -15.05 -5.73
N GLU A 181 5.40 -14.60 -5.71
CA GLU A 181 4.38 -15.04 -4.77
C GLU A 181 3.28 -15.76 -5.51
N LEU A 182 2.81 -16.87 -4.92
CA LEU A 182 1.68 -17.62 -5.43
C LEU A 182 0.58 -17.58 -4.38
N VAL A 183 -0.60 -17.06 -4.77
CA VAL A 183 -1.75 -16.90 -3.87
C VAL A 183 -2.83 -17.88 -4.32
N ILE A 184 -3.19 -18.80 -3.44
CA ILE A 184 -4.25 -19.78 -3.65
C ILE A 184 -5.52 -19.28 -2.96
N ASN A 185 -6.65 -19.42 -3.64
CA ASN A 185 -7.99 -18.95 -3.27
C ASN A 185 -8.04 -17.46 -2.91
N PRO A 186 -7.59 -16.55 -3.81
CA PRO A 186 -7.52 -15.12 -3.50
C PRO A 186 -8.87 -14.50 -3.12
N GLY A 187 -9.99 -15.03 -3.63
CA GLY A 187 -11.34 -14.60 -3.28
C GLY A 187 -11.83 -15.03 -1.89
N GLN A 188 -11.11 -15.93 -1.20
CA GLN A 188 -11.47 -16.46 0.12
C GLN A 188 -10.61 -15.89 1.25
N ALA A 189 -10.13 -14.65 1.10
CA ALA A 189 -9.27 -14.00 2.09
C ALA A 189 -9.93 -13.96 3.49
N HIS A 190 -11.22 -13.57 3.55
CA HIS A 190 -11.97 -13.37 4.79
C HIS A 190 -12.39 -14.66 5.50
N THR A 191 -12.45 -15.79 4.77
CA THR A 191 -12.86 -17.09 5.34
C THR A 191 -11.66 -17.92 5.82
N GLY A 192 -10.43 -17.38 5.70
CA GLY A 192 -9.21 -18.10 6.07
C GLY A 192 -8.84 -19.24 5.13
N GLY A 193 -9.50 -19.34 3.97
CA GLY A 193 -9.23 -20.33 2.93
C GLY A 193 -8.10 -19.95 1.96
N HIS A 194 -7.55 -18.74 2.08
CA HIS A 194 -6.45 -18.30 1.23
C HIS A 194 -5.09 -18.77 1.76
N VAL A 195 -4.21 -19.21 0.85
CA VAL A 195 -2.82 -19.58 1.19
C VAL A 195 -1.87 -18.76 0.33
N LYS A 196 -0.91 -18.10 0.96
CA LYS A 196 0.14 -17.37 0.26
C LYS A 196 1.44 -18.16 0.33
N TYR A 197 2.10 -18.34 -0.81
CA TYR A 197 3.42 -18.95 -0.92
C TYR A 197 4.45 -17.93 -1.36
N GLY A 198 5.55 -17.80 -0.61
CA GLY A 198 6.79 -17.23 -1.12
C GLY A 198 7.51 -18.29 -1.95
N CYS A 199 7.77 -17.99 -3.22
CA CYS A 199 8.38 -18.92 -4.16
C CYS A 199 9.78 -18.43 -4.56
N GLU A 200 10.75 -19.33 -4.51
CA GLU A 200 12.15 -19.09 -4.85
C GLU A 200 12.61 -20.07 -5.92
N LEU A 201 13.06 -19.57 -7.07
CA LEU A 201 13.59 -20.36 -8.16
C LEU A 201 15.11 -20.50 -8.02
N LYS A 202 15.59 -21.73 -7.81
CA LYS A 202 17.02 -22.09 -7.80
C LYS A 202 17.29 -23.09 -8.91
N GLY A 203 18.11 -22.71 -9.89
CA GLY A 203 18.35 -23.55 -11.07
C GLY A 203 17.05 -23.75 -11.85
N SER A 204 16.57 -24.98 -11.94
CA SER A 204 15.29 -25.36 -12.57
C SER A 204 14.20 -25.71 -11.55
N THR A 205 14.44 -25.52 -10.26
CA THR A 205 13.55 -25.96 -9.18
C THR A 205 12.98 -24.76 -8.44
N VAL A 206 11.66 -24.75 -8.25
CA VAL A 206 10.96 -23.75 -7.44
C VAL A 206 10.76 -24.32 -6.04
N HIS A 207 11.21 -23.57 -5.03
CA HIS A 207 10.96 -23.82 -3.62
C HIS A 207 9.76 -23.00 -3.15
N PHE A 208 8.76 -23.68 -2.61
CA PHE A 208 7.52 -23.10 -2.11
C PHE A 208 7.56 -23.06 -0.59
N LYS A 209 7.39 -21.86 -0.03
CA LYS A 209 7.33 -21.62 1.42
C LYS A 209 6.00 -20.96 1.75
N PRO A 210 5.03 -21.65 2.39
CA PRO A 210 3.75 -21.06 2.71
C PRO A 210 3.85 -20.11 3.90
N GLU A 211 3.02 -19.07 3.88
CA GLU A 211 2.72 -18.24 5.04
C GLU A 211 1.52 -18.84 5.78
N LEU A 212 1.77 -19.38 6.97
CA LEU A 212 0.78 -20.15 7.73
C LEU A 212 0.47 -19.50 9.08
N SER A 213 -0.81 -19.17 9.27
CA SER A 213 -1.39 -18.70 10.52
C SER A 213 -1.95 -19.86 11.37
N ASN A 214 -2.69 -19.56 12.43
CA ASN A 214 -3.37 -20.56 13.27
C ASN A 214 -4.65 -21.13 12.63
N VAL A 215 -5.01 -20.70 11.41
CA VAL A 215 -6.23 -21.14 10.73
C VAL A 215 -6.08 -22.58 10.20
N VAL A 216 -6.98 -23.47 10.62
CA VAL A 216 -6.97 -24.90 10.27
C VAL A 216 -7.19 -25.10 8.77
N GLN A 217 -8.12 -24.36 8.17
CA GLN A 217 -8.44 -24.47 6.74
C GLN A 217 -7.25 -24.10 5.85
N GLN A 218 -6.54 -23.01 6.18
CA GLN A 218 -5.30 -22.60 5.50
C GLN A 218 -4.26 -23.72 5.50
N ARG A 219 -4.03 -24.36 6.65
CA ARG A 219 -3.07 -25.48 6.78
C ARG A 219 -3.51 -26.70 6.00
N ARG A 220 -4.81 -27.04 6.03
CA ARG A 220 -5.37 -28.16 5.26
C ARG A 220 -5.14 -27.97 3.76
N ILE A 221 -5.41 -26.77 3.24
CA ILE A 221 -5.21 -26.44 1.82
C ILE A 221 -3.72 -26.49 1.49
N ALA A 222 -2.86 -25.86 2.30
CA ALA A 222 -1.42 -25.87 2.08
C ALA A 222 -0.86 -27.30 2.02
N LYS A 223 -1.30 -28.17 2.94
CA LYS A 223 -0.89 -29.58 2.99
C LYS A 223 -1.40 -30.39 1.80
N ALA A 224 -2.62 -30.12 1.33
CA ALA A 224 -3.16 -30.78 0.14
C ALA A 224 -2.35 -30.41 -1.12
N ILE A 225 -2.03 -29.13 -1.29
CA ILE A 225 -1.19 -28.64 -2.39
C ILE A 225 0.21 -29.24 -2.34
N ALA A 226 0.87 -29.20 -1.17
CA ALA A 226 2.19 -29.79 -1.00
C ALA A 226 2.18 -31.29 -1.34
N ARG A 227 1.18 -32.06 -0.87
CA ARG A 227 1.08 -33.49 -1.17
C ARG A 227 0.90 -33.80 -2.65
N GLN A 228 0.18 -32.94 -3.38
CA GLN A 228 -0.11 -33.17 -4.79
C GLN A 228 1.08 -32.83 -5.69
N TYR A 229 1.83 -31.78 -5.36
CA TYR A 229 2.83 -31.21 -6.27
C TYR A 229 4.28 -31.38 -5.83
N ARG A 230 4.54 -31.77 -4.58
CA ARG A 230 5.92 -31.95 -4.10
C ARG A 230 6.63 -33.03 -4.91
N THR A 231 7.81 -32.68 -5.39
CA THR A 231 8.83 -33.66 -5.77
C THR A 231 9.73 -33.96 -4.57
N GLU A 232 10.06 -32.92 -3.80
CA GLU A 232 10.87 -33.00 -2.58
C GLU A 232 10.33 -32.06 -1.49
N GLY A 233 10.68 -32.32 -0.23
CA GLY A 233 10.35 -31.48 0.92
C GLY A 233 9.32 -32.08 1.88
N GLY A 234 8.71 -31.22 2.69
CA GLY A 234 7.84 -31.60 3.79
C GLY A 234 6.34 -31.55 3.47
N ASP A 235 5.54 -31.46 4.54
CA ASP A 235 4.08 -31.40 4.46
C ASP A 235 3.52 -30.02 4.09
N TYR A 236 4.37 -28.98 4.04
CA TYR A 236 3.95 -27.60 3.81
C TYR A 236 4.93 -26.86 2.91
N CYS A 237 6.23 -26.92 3.24
CA CYS A 237 7.30 -26.42 2.38
C CYS A 237 7.72 -27.53 1.43
N PHE A 238 7.70 -27.27 0.13
CA PHE A 238 8.06 -28.28 -0.87
C PHE A 238 8.79 -27.65 -2.05
N SER A 239 9.37 -28.50 -2.88
CA SER A 239 10.06 -28.10 -4.10
C SER A 239 9.54 -28.90 -5.29
N MET A 240 9.53 -28.28 -6.46
CA MET A 240 9.18 -28.94 -7.72
C MET A 240 9.86 -28.25 -8.92
N PRO A 241 10.05 -28.96 -10.03
CA PRO A 241 10.57 -28.37 -11.27
C PRO A 241 9.68 -27.23 -11.79
N ILE A 242 10.30 -26.16 -12.29
CA ILE A 242 9.58 -25.00 -12.84
C ILE A 242 8.66 -25.36 -14.01
N GLY A 243 9.02 -26.37 -14.81
CA GLY A 243 8.19 -26.85 -15.93
C GLY A 243 6.81 -27.34 -15.50
N ARG A 244 6.64 -27.74 -14.23
CA ARG A 244 5.35 -28.16 -13.67
C ARG A 244 4.56 -27.01 -13.04
N LEU A 245 5.13 -25.80 -12.96
CA LEU A 245 4.46 -24.64 -12.35
C LEU A 245 3.15 -24.31 -13.06
N GLN A 246 3.10 -24.52 -14.38
CA GLN A 246 1.90 -24.29 -15.18
C GLN A 246 0.71 -25.13 -14.67
N GLU A 247 0.94 -26.37 -14.22
CA GLU A 247 -0.11 -27.24 -13.65
C GLU A 247 -0.79 -26.65 -12.40
N ILE A 248 -0.11 -25.74 -11.70
CA ILE A 248 -0.67 -25.01 -10.56
C ILE A 248 -1.40 -23.75 -11.05
N LEU A 249 -0.81 -23.04 -12.01
CA LEU A 249 -1.34 -21.78 -12.54
C LEU A 249 -2.62 -21.97 -13.37
N ASP A 250 -2.81 -23.13 -13.99
CA ASP A 250 -4.02 -23.45 -14.77
C ASP A 250 -5.28 -23.60 -13.90
N ARG A 251 -5.16 -23.54 -12.58
CA ARG A 251 -6.31 -23.55 -11.66
C ARG A 251 -6.89 -22.15 -11.53
N GLU A 252 -8.21 -22.03 -11.71
CA GLU A 252 -8.97 -20.77 -11.57
C GLU A 252 -8.77 -20.05 -10.24
N GLN A 253 -8.36 -20.77 -9.20
CA GLN A 253 -8.19 -20.24 -7.84
C GLN A 253 -6.73 -19.90 -7.50
N VAL A 254 -5.85 -19.73 -8.49
CA VAL A 254 -4.45 -19.38 -8.26
C VAL A 254 -4.10 -18.05 -8.93
N ALA A 255 -3.48 -17.15 -8.16
CA ALA A 255 -2.96 -15.88 -8.66
C ALA A 255 -1.44 -15.81 -8.47
N LEU A 256 -0.72 -15.57 -9.56
CA LEU A 256 0.70 -15.27 -9.56
C LEU A 256 0.92 -13.77 -9.28
N ARG A 257 1.85 -13.44 -8.39
CA ARG A 257 2.19 -12.06 -8.04
C ARG A 257 3.69 -11.85 -7.99
N PHE A 258 4.12 -10.67 -8.42
CA PHE A 258 5.50 -10.23 -8.43
C PHE A 258 5.72 -9.05 -7.46
N SER A 259 5.07 -9.12 -6.30
CA SER A 259 5.06 -8.07 -5.27
C SER A 259 6.44 -7.70 -4.72
N ASN A 260 7.44 -8.58 -4.86
CA ASN A 260 8.82 -8.35 -4.43
C ASN A 260 9.78 -8.08 -5.59
N VAL A 261 9.29 -7.94 -6.82
CA VAL A 261 10.14 -7.44 -7.91
C VAL A 261 10.34 -5.97 -7.64
N ARG A 262 11.46 -5.62 -7.02
CA ARG A 262 11.98 -4.26 -6.88
C ARG A 262 13.35 -4.23 -7.54
N TYR A 263 13.47 -3.49 -8.64
CA TYR A 263 14.69 -3.50 -9.42
C TYR A 263 15.84 -2.75 -8.74
N LEU A 264 15.54 -1.76 -7.89
CA LEU A 264 16.56 -0.93 -7.24
C LEU A 264 16.89 -1.40 -5.82
N GLU A 265 15.95 -2.06 -5.14
CA GLU A 265 16.11 -2.54 -3.77
C GLU A 265 15.87 -4.05 -3.70
N ARG A 266 16.84 -4.81 -3.18
CA ARG A 266 16.54 -6.18 -2.74
C ARG A 266 15.69 -6.11 -1.48
N ILE A 267 14.38 -6.33 -1.58
CA ILE A 267 13.60 -6.68 -0.40
C ILE A 267 14.20 -7.99 0.13
N LYS A 268 14.49 -8.05 1.43
CA LYS A 268 14.79 -9.33 2.08
C LYS A 268 13.66 -10.31 1.71
N PRO A 269 13.97 -11.58 1.36
CA PRO A 269 12.94 -12.52 0.95
C PRO A 269 11.81 -12.50 1.98
N VAL A 270 10.55 -12.48 1.51
CA VAL A 270 9.37 -12.46 2.37
C VAL A 270 9.60 -13.49 3.46
N THR A 271 9.71 -13.02 4.71
CA THR A 271 9.83 -13.89 5.86
C THR A 271 8.52 -14.66 5.96
N THR A 272 8.46 -15.80 5.30
CA THR A 272 7.37 -16.75 5.42
C THR A 272 7.41 -17.26 6.84
N SER A 273 6.40 -16.88 7.62
CA SER A 273 6.30 -17.32 9.00
C SER A 273 5.40 -18.53 9.10
N ALA A 274 5.80 -19.49 9.92
CA ALA A 274 4.94 -20.56 10.38
C ALA A 274 4.88 -20.44 11.90
N ARG A 275 3.68 -20.18 12.44
CA ARG A 275 3.48 -20.20 13.90
C ARG A 275 3.18 -21.63 14.31
N LEU A 276 3.99 -22.22 15.18
CA LEU A 276 3.59 -23.45 15.87
C LEU A 276 2.48 -23.10 16.85
N ARG A 277 1.43 -23.93 16.91
CA ARG A 277 0.42 -23.83 17.96
C ARG A 277 1.17 -24.13 19.26
N LYS A 278 1.49 -23.10 20.05
CA LYS A 278 1.90 -23.35 21.44
C LYS A 278 0.75 -24.10 22.10
N GLU A 279 1.03 -25.07 22.96
CA GLU A 279 0.00 -25.58 23.88
C GLU A 279 -0.60 -24.37 24.59
N GLU A 280 -1.83 -24.02 24.20
CA GLU A 280 -2.53 -22.89 24.75
C GLU A 280 -3.27 -23.40 25.97
N ILE A 281 -2.81 -23.01 27.16
CA ILE A 281 -3.63 -23.11 28.38
C ILE A 281 -4.97 -22.46 28.03
N PRO A 282 -6.11 -23.18 28.15
CA PRO A 282 -7.41 -22.65 27.82
C PRO A 282 -7.65 -21.31 28.52
N LYS A 283 -7.93 -20.28 27.71
CA LYS A 283 -8.14 -18.91 28.19
C LYS A 283 -9.61 -18.56 28.06
N PHE A 284 -10.21 -18.23 29.19
CA PHE A 284 -11.58 -17.79 29.28
C PHE A 284 -11.64 -16.31 29.58
N GLY A 285 -12.72 -15.66 29.23
CA GLY A 285 -12.87 -14.23 29.46
C GLY A 285 -14.31 -13.82 29.31
N ILE A 286 -14.57 -12.64 29.85
CA ILE A 286 -15.88 -12.01 29.78
C ILE A 286 -15.86 -11.10 28.56
N THR A 287 -16.75 -11.34 27.61
CA THR A 287 -16.90 -10.52 26.40
C THR A 287 -17.96 -9.44 26.61
N TRP A 288 -17.95 -8.82 27.80
CA TRP A 288 -18.92 -7.79 28.16
C TRP A 288 -18.80 -6.58 27.24
N ARG A 289 -19.89 -6.30 26.53
CA ARG A 289 -20.09 -5.03 25.84
C ARG A 289 -20.96 -4.15 26.73
N LYS A 290 -20.42 -3.00 27.12
CA LYS A 290 -21.18 -2.02 27.91
C LYS A 290 -22.46 -1.64 27.19
N MET A 291 -23.59 -1.69 27.90
CA MET A 291 -24.85 -1.11 27.44
C MET A 291 -24.75 0.42 27.52
N GLU A 292 -24.96 1.09 26.39
CA GLU A 292 -24.81 2.54 26.26
C GLU A 292 -26.14 3.25 26.00
N THR A 293 -27.09 2.57 25.37
CA THR A 293 -28.36 3.16 24.94
C THR A 293 -29.51 2.76 25.86
N ALA A 294 -30.53 3.60 25.97
CA ALA A 294 -31.72 3.28 26.77
C ALA A 294 -32.46 2.04 26.25
N ASP A 295 -32.39 1.76 24.94
CA ASP A 295 -33.05 0.61 24.31
C ASP A 295 -32.38 -0.71 24.69
N GLU A 296 -31.05 -0.77 24.75
CA GLU A 296 -30.32 -1.96 25.24
C GLU A 296 -30.75 -2.37 26.66
N PHE A 297 -30.94 -1.40 27.56
CA PHE A 297 -31.47 -1.68 28.91
C PHE A 297 -32.93 -2.15 28.87
N ARG A 298 -33.77 -1.60 27.99
CA ARG A 298 -35.17 -2.03 27.86
C ARG A 298 -35.28 -3.45 27.33
N ASP A 299 -34.43 -3.82 26.38
CA ASP A 299 -34.44 -5.15 25.79
C ASP A 299 -34.01 -6.21 26.80
N ALA A 300 -32.97 -5.93 27.59
CA ALA A 300 -32.56 -6.78 28.70
C ALA A 300 -33.69 -6.95 29.73
N LEU A 301 -34.33 -5.86 30.18
CA LEU A 301 -35.45 -5.93 31.12
C LEU A 301 -36.67 -6.66 30.54
N ARG A 302 -36.97 -6.46 29.24
CA ARG A 302 -38.11 -7.10 28.56
C ARG A 302 -37.93 -8.61 28.47
N ALA A 303 -36.71 -9.09 28.24
CA ALA A 303 -36.41 -10.52 28.17
C ALA A 303 -36.77 -11.28 29.46
N HIS A 304 -36.80 -10.59 30.60
CA HIS A 304 -37.15 -11.18 31.90
C HIS A 304 -38.51 -10.70 32.44
N GLY A 305 -39.33 -10.01 31.63
CA GLY A 305 -40.66 -9.55 32.04
C GLY A 305 -40.67 -8.33 32.98
N TRP A 306 -39.55 -7.60 33.10
CA TRP A 306 -39.43 -6.43 33.98
C TRP A 306 -39.98 -5.15 33.35
N LYS A 307 -40.32 -4.16 34.20
CA LYS A 307 -40.86 -2.87 33.77
C LYS A 307 -39.82 -1.99 33.03
N VAL A 308 -40.10 -1.70 31.76
CA VAL A 308 -39.21 -0.96 30.81
C VAL A 308 -39.40 0.56 30.75
N ALA A 309 -40.32 1.15 31.52
CA ALA A 309 -40.63 2.58 31.48
C ALA A 309 -39.78 3.40 32.47
N GLY A 310 -39.18 4.51 32.05
CA GLY A 310 -38.41 5.41 32.92
C GLY A 310 -37.27 6.14 32.22
N LYS A 311 -36.53 6.97 32.96
CA LYS A 311 -35.28 7.61 32.48
C LYS A 311 -34.14 6.58 32.47
N LYS A 312 -33.06 6.86 31.75
CA LYS A 312 -31.89 5.96 31.66
C LYS A 312 -31.34 5.54 33.03
N SER A 313 -31.27 6.45 34.00
CA SER A 313 -30.85 6.15 35.37
C SER A 313 -31.72 5.08 36.05
N ASP A 314 -33.04 5.14 35.83
CA ASP A 314 -33.99 4.20 36.42
C ASP A 314 -33.86 2.82 35.77
N LEU A 315 -33.61 2.79 34.46
CA LEU A 315 -33.38 1.55 33.70
C LEU A 315 -32.07 0.87 34.11
N VAL A 316 -30.99 1.65 34.32
CA VAL A 316 -29.71 1.15 34.82
C VAL A 316 -29.88 0.49 36.18
N ARG A 317 -30.54 1.18 37.12
CA ARG A 317 -30.78 0.66 38.47
C ARG A 317 -31.61 -0.64 38.44
N ARG A 318 -32.70 -0.69 37.67
CA ARG A 318 -33.50 -1.92 37.55
C ARG A 318 -32.75 -3.06 36.88
N THR A 319 -31.89 -2.76 35.91
CA THR A 319 -31.04 -3.79 35.28
C THR A 319 -30.02 -4.33 36.28
N ALA A 320 -29.51 -3.49 37.18
CA ALA A 320 -28.65 -3.93 38.27
C ALA A 320 -29.38 -4.78 39.32
N GLU A 321 -30.63 -4.43 39.65
CA GLU A 321 -31.50 -5.22 40.51
C GLU A 321 -31.79 -6.60 39.89
N LEU A 322 -32.18 -6.63 38.61
CA LEU A 322 -32.37 -7.87 37.84
C LEU A 322 -31.09 -8.73 37.81
N ALA A 323 -29.93 -8.13 37.53
CA ALA A 323 -28.66 -8.88 37.52
C ALA A 323 -28.31 -9.50 38.88
N SER A 324 -28.70 -8.85 39.98
CA SER A 324 -28.53 -9.39 41.34
C SER A 324 -29.45 -10.58 41.60
N GLU A 325 -30.73 -10.50 41.18
CA GLU A 325 -31.68 -11.61 41.30
C GLU A 325 -31.22 -12.82 40.47
N ARG A 326 -30.82 -12.59 39.21
CA ARG A 326 -30.27 -13.65 38.35
C ARG A 326 -28.97 -14.25 38.90
N LEU A 327 -28.15 -13.45 39.58
CA LEU A 327 -26.96 -13.96 40.26
C LEU A 327 -27.31 -14.89 41.41
N GLU A 328 -28.31 -14.54 42.23
CA GLU A 328 -28.75 -15.40 43.34
C GLU A 328 -29.30 -16.74 42.83
N GLU A 329 -30.08 -16.71 41.75
CA GLU A 329 -30.58 -17.93 41.09
C GLU A 329 -29.46 -18.78 40.47
N ALA A 330 -28.48 -18.14 39.82
CA ALA A 330 -27.37 -18.81 39.15
C ALA A 330 -26.24 -19.22 40.10
N ALA A 331 -26.20 -18.70 41.34
CA ALA A 331 -25.09 -18.91 42.27
C ALA A 331 -24.77 -20.40 42.52
N PRO A 332 -25.74 -21.31 42.72
CA PRO A 332 -25.44 -22.73 42.93
C PRO A 332 -24.76 -23.39 41.72
N GLU A 333 -25.18 -23.06 40.50
CA GLU A 333 -24.57 -23.59 39.26
C GLU A 333 -23.15 -23.04 39.08
N LEU A 334 -22.97 -21.74 39.29
CA LEU A 334 -21.66 -21.09 39.20
C LEU A 334 -20.70 -21.62 40.25
N ASP A 335 -21.15 -21.77 41.51
CA ASP A 335 -20.33 -22.33 42.58
C ASP A 335 -19.91 -23.77 42.25
N ALA A 336 -20.83 -24.62 41.79
CA ALA A 336 -20.49 -25.98 41.35
C ALA A 336 -19.45 -25.98 40.23
N TRP A 337 -19.64 -25.13 39.22
CA TRP A 337 -18.72 -25.01 38.10
C TRP A 337 -17.31 -24.56 38.52
N PHE A 338 -17.22 -23.49 39.31
CA PHE A 338 -15.95 -22.90 39.73
C PHE A 338 -15.27 -23.69 40.86
N VAL A 339 -15.98 -24.60 41.54
CA VAL A 339 -15.39 -25.62 42.42
C VAL A 339 -14.73 -26.72 41.60
N GLU A 340 -15.42 -27.24 40.58
CA GLU A 340 -14.90 -28.26 39.67
C GLU A 340 -13.74 -27.73 38.82
N HIS A 341 -13.79 -26.46 38.45
CA HIS A 341 -12.86 -25.81 37.54
C HIS A 341 -12.18 -24.61 38.20
N ARG A 342 -10.90 -24.76 38.52
CA ARG A 342 -10.10 -23.68 39.11
C ARG A 342 -9.62 -22.70 38.04
N TYR A 343 -9.71 -21.40 38.33
CA TYR A 343 -9.28 -20.36 37.41
C TYR A 343 -8.38 -19.33 38.08
N VAL A 344 -7.37 -18.89 37.32
CA VAL A 344 -6.46 -17.80 37.70
C VAL A 344 -6.61 -16.66 36.71
N ARG A 345 -6.92 -15.47 37.22
CA ARG A 345 -7.02 -14.23 36.45
C ARG A 345 -5.62 -13.68 36.14
N VAL A 346 -5.42 -13.33 34.88
CA VAL A 346 -4.24 -12.63 34.35
C VAL A 346 -4.68 -11.20 33.94
N PRO A 347 -4.32 -10.16 34.71
CA PRO A 347 -4.82 -8.80 34.51
C PRO A 347 -4.32 -8.10 33.23
N LYS A 348 -3.12 -8.45 32.74
CA LYS A 348 -2.51 -7.85 31.55
C LYS A 348 -2.23 -8.90 30.49
N GLY A 349 -2.78 -8.66 29.29
CA GLY A 349 -2.34 -9.30 28.06
C GLY A 349 -3.04 -10.63 27.76
N GLN A 350 -3.99 -10.59 26.82
CA GLN A 350 -3.93 -11.28 25.53
C GLN A 350 -5.28 -11.13 24.82
N THR A 351 -5.24 -10.96 23.49
CA THR A 351 -6.43 -10.79 22.65
C THR A 351 -7.14 -12.13 22.44
N PHE A 352 -8.48 -12.11 22.40
CA PHE A 352 -9.39 -13.21 22.06
C PHE A 352 -9.55 -14.35 23.10
N PRO A 353 -9.96 -14.08 24.36
CA PRO A 353 -10.40 -15.14 25.26
C PRO A 353 -11.69 -15.81 24.76
N THR A 354 -11.87 -17.09 25.05
CA THR A 354 -13.13 -17.80 24.78
C THR A 354 -14.17 -17.46 25.87
N PRO A 355 -15.46 -17.29 25.55
CA PRO A 355 -16.49 -17.12 26.58
C PRO A 355 -16.52 -18.31 27.55
N PHE A 356 -16.88 -18.07 28.81
CA PHE A 356 -17.11 -19.18 29.76
C PHE A 356 -18.27 -20.06 29.28
N PRO A 357 -18.16 -21.40 29.33
CA PRO A 357 -19.21 -22.30 28.87
C PRO A 357 -20.30 -22.55 29.94
N VAL A 358 -20.73 -21.50 30.63
CA VAL A 358 -21.82 -21.51 31.63
C VAL A 358 -22.88 -20.47 31.28
N LEU A 359 -24.09 -20.63 31.81
CA LEU A 359 -25.21 -19.69 31.61
C LEU A 359 -25.49 -19.36 30.14
N ALA A 360 -25.35 -20.33 29.23
CA ALA A 360 -25.44 -20.09 27.78
C ALA A 360 -26.77 -19.45 27.34
N ASP A 361 -27.86 -19.75 28.06
CA ASP A 361 -29.21 -19.28 27.78
C ASP A 361 -29.59 -17.98 28.52
N GLU A 362 -28.66 -17.36 29.25
CA GLU A 362 -28.91 -16.17 30.08
C GLU A 362 -28.53 -14.88 29.31
N PRO A 363 -29.49 -14.00 28.95
CA PRO A 363 -29.21 -12.75 28.24
C PRO A 363 -28.26 -11.82 28.97
N LEU A 364 -28.27 -11.84 30.31
CA LEU A 364 -27.36 -11.04 31.16
C LEU A 364 -26.11 -11.80 31.60
N LYS A 365 -25.79 -12.95 30.98
CA LYS A 365 -24.70 -13.85 31.35
C LYS A 365 -23.41 -13.13 31.71
N GLU A 366 -22.95 -12.26 30.82
CA GLU A 366 -21.66 -11.59 30.97
C GLU A 366 -21.67 -10.64 32.18
N LEU A 367 -22.79 -9.96 32.47
CA LEU A 367 -22.95 -9.11 33.65
C LEU A 367 -23.00 -9.94 34.93
N VAL A 368 -23.78 -11.01 34.94
CA VAL A 368 -23.91 -11.93 36.09
C VAL A 368 -22.55 -12.56 36.41
N LEU A 369 -21.83 -13.04 35.40
CA LEU A 369 -20.48 -13.59 35.55
C LEU A 369 -19.47 -12.55 36.05
N MET A 370 -19.56 -11.30 35.58
CA MET A 370 -18.70 -10.23 36.09
C MET A 370 -18.92 -9.99 37.59
N VAL A 371 -20.19 -9.87 38.01
CA VAL A 371 -20.52 -9.64 39.42
C VAL A 371 -20.09 -10.84 40.26
N TYR A 372 -20.37 -12.07 39.82
CA TYR A 372 -19.93 -13.29 40.48
C TYR A 372 -18.41 -13.32 40.66
N LEU A 373 -17.66 -13.20 39.57
CA LEU A 373 -16.20 -13.30 39.59
C LEU A 373 -15.55 -12.18 40.41
N MET A 374 -16.04 -10.94 40.30
CA MET A 374 -15.51 -9.83 41.10
C MET A 374 -15.71 -10.03 42.60
N ARG A 375 -16.74 -10.77 43.02
CA ARG A 375 -16.98 -11.11 44.43
C ARG A 375 -16.20 -12.34 44.90
N ARG A 376 -15.84 -13.25 43.99
CA ARG A 376 -15.11 -14.50 44.29
C ARG A 376 -13.60 -14.43 44.03
N LEU A 377 -13.06 -13.26 43.65
CA LEU A 377 -11.63 -13.08 43.39
C LEU A 377 -10.82 -12.81 44.66
N ARG A 378 -10.09 -13.82 45.13
CA ARG A 378 -9.12 -13.65 46.22
C ARG A 378 -7.85 -12.97 45.72
N GLY A 379 -7.46 -11.87 46.38
CA GLY A 379 -6.29 -11.08 46.00
C GLY A 379 -6.33 -10.61 44.53
N ASN A 380 -7.54 -10.41 43.99
CA ASN A 380 -7.79 -9.99 42.61
C ASN A 380 -7.26 -10.97 41.53
N THR A 381 -6.89 -12.20 41.92
CA THR A 381 -6.11 -13.12 41.07
C THR A 381 -6.69 -14.53 41.00
N VAL A 382 -7.12 -15.11 42.12
CA VAL A 382 -7.62 -16.51 42.15
C VAL A 382 -9.14 -16.51 42.30
N VAL A 383 -9.85 -17.26 41.46
CA VAL A 383 -11.30 -17.48 41.63
C VAL A 383 -11.48 -18.55 42.70
N ASP A 384 -12.10 -18.17 43.82
CA ASP A 384 -12.32 -19.02 44.98
C ASP A 384 -13.81 -18.95 45.36
N PRO A 385 -14.62 -19.98 45.04
CA PRO A 385 -16.04 -20.03 45.38
C PRO A 385 -16.31 -19.92 46.89
N GLY A 386 -15.37 -20.40 47.72
CA GLY A 386 -15.47 -20.30 49.18
C GLY A 386 -15.16 -18.91 49.73
N HIS A 387 -14.60 -18.00 48.92
CA HIS A 387 -14.37 -16.61 49.28
C HIS A 387 -15.51 -15.73 48.78
N GLU A 388 -16.09 -14.88 49.62
CA GLU A 388 -17.03 -13.85 49.17
C GLU A 388 -16.57 -12.47 49.62
N ASN A 389 -16.46 -11.54 48.66
CA ASN A 389 -16.41 -10.13 49.00
C ASN A 389 -17.82 -9.61 49.28
N THR A 390 -18.09 -9.34 50.57
CA THR A 390 -19.34 -8.78 51.07
C THR A 390 -19.28 -7.26 51.29
N SER A 391 -18.16 -6.60 50.95
CA SER A 391 -18.00 -5.15 51.15
C SER A 391 -18.87 -4.30 50.23
N VAL A 392 -19.36 -4.86 49.13
CA VAL A 392 -20.25 -4.21 48.16
C VAL A 392 -21.40 -5.16 47.86
N ARG A 393 -22.64 -4.66 47.91
CA ARG A 393 -23.82 -5.49 47.57
C ARG A 393 -23.82 -5.81 46.07
N PRO A 394 -24.32 -6.98 45.65
CA PRO A 394 -24.30 -7.36 44.24
C PRO A 394 -25.02 -6.34 43.33
N VAL A 395 -26.14 -5.76 43.77
CA VAL A 395 -26.82 -4.66 43.06
C VAL A 395 -25.89 -3.44 42.84
N ASP A 396 -25.20 -2.97 43.88
CA ASP A 396 -24.33 -1.80 43.80
C ASP A 396 -23.12 -2.07 42.86
N MET A 397 -22.64 -3.32 42.86
CA MET A 397 -21.57 -3.77 41.96
C MET A 397 -22.04 -3.84 40.50
N ALA A 398 -23.22 -4.42 40.25
CA ALA A 398 -23.82 -4.45 38.93
C ALA A 398 -24.06 -3.04 38.39
N GLU A 399 -24.58 -2.13 39.23
CA GLU A 399 -24.76 -0.72 38.87
C GLU A 399 -23.43 -0.02 38.55
N ALA A 400 -22.37 -0.31 39.31
CA ALA A 400 -21.04 0.23 39.04
C ALA A 400 -20.46 -0.28 37.70
N ILE A 401 -20.71 -1.54 37.33
CA ILE A 401 -20.31 -2.12 36.04
C ILE A 401 -21.08 -1.49 34.89
N LEU A 402 -22.41 -1.39 35.00
CA LEU A 402 -23.27 -0.78 33.99
C LEU A 402 -22.90 0.69 33.72
N ASN A 403 -22.57 1.44 34.78
CA ASN A 403 -22.09 2.81 34.65
C ASN A 403 -20.64 2.92 34.15
N GLY A 404 -19.88 1.82 34.14
CA GLY A 404 -18.47 1.78 33.75
C GLY A 404 -17.53 2.37 34.81
N LYS A 405 -17.97 2.44 36.07
CA LYS A 405 -17.13 2.85 37.22
C LYS A 405 -16.12 1.76 37.59
N THR A 406 -16.46 0.51 37.30
CA THR A 406 -15.60 -0.66 37.51
C THR A 406 -15.76 -1.64 36.37
N ALA A 407 -14.73 -2.44 36.11
CA ALA A 407 -14.75 -3.48 35.09
C ALA A 407 -13.80 -4.62 35.45
N LEU A 408 -14.17 -5.83 35.06
CA LEU A 408 -13.32 -7.00 35.16
C LEU A 408 -12.55 -7.20 33.84
N THR A 409 -11.28 -6.81 33.83
CA THR A 409 -10.40 -6.92 32.67
C THR A 409 -9.42 -8.08 32.79
N GLY A 410 -8.94 -8.59 31.65
CA GLY A 410 -7.97 -9.68 31.59
C GLY A 410 -8.56 -11.00 31.11
N SER A 411 -7.81 -12.08 31.27
CA SER A 411 -8.23 -13.44 30.92
C SER A 411 -8.09 -14.38 32.11
N PHE A 412 -8.84 -15.47 32.10
CA PHE A 412 -8.86 -16.50 33.13
C PHE A 412 -8.27 -17.77 32.55
N LEU A 413 -7.18 -18.23 33.14
CA LEU A 413 -6.55 -19.49 32.78
C LEU A 413 -7.17 -20.60 33.62
N LYS A 414 -7.63 -21.68 32.98
CA LYS A 414 -8.02 -22.90 33.70
C LYS A 414 -6.76 -23.54 34.28
N ALA A 415 -6.68 -23.62 35.59
CA ALA A 415 -5.51 -24.08 36.37
C ALA A 415 -5.50 -25.59 36.58
#